data_AF-A0A350LJT0-F1
#
_entry.id   AF-A0A350LJT0-F1
#
_cell.length_a   1.000
_cell.length_b   1.000
_cell.length_c   1.000
_cell.angle_alpha   90.00
_cell.angle_beta   90.00
_cell.angle_gamma   90.00
#
_symmetry.space_group_name_H-M   'P 1'
#
loop_
_entity.id
_entity.type
_entity.pdbx_description
1 polymer ?
#
loop_
_entity_poly.entity_id
_entity_poly.type
_entity_poly.pdbx_seq_one_letter_code
_entity_poly.pdbx_strand_id
1 'polypeptide(L)' 'GIFAVGDINTYPGKKKLILSGFHECALAAFGASEIIHPEKKALLQYTTTSPKLHKVLGVPTPDLDD' A
#
# COMPACT_ATOMS: atom_id res chain seq x y z
N GLY A 1 2.81 -12.99 9.04
CA GLY A 1 2.63 -14.42 8.71
C GLY A 1 1.33 -14.68 7.98
N ILE A 2 0.19 -14.17 8.46
CA ILE A 2 -1.10 -14.15 7.75
C ILE A 2 -1.79 -12.82 8.13
N PHE A 3 -2.38 -12.12 7.17
CA PHE A 3 -3.13 -10.88 7.40
C PHE A 3 -4.59 -11.07 6.97
N ALA A 4 -5.52 -10.46 7.69
CA ALA A 4 -6.96 -10.51 7.39
C ALA A 4 -7.47 -9.08 7.14
N VAL A 5 -8.07 -8.85 5.97
CA VAL A 5 -8.52 -7.54 5.49
C VAL A 5 -9.91 -7.64 4.86
N GLY A 6 -10.69 -6.57 4.91
CA GLY A 6 -12.06 -6.55 4.38
C GLY A 6 -13.05 -7.22 5.33
N ASP A 7 -14.16 -7.72 4.80
CA ASP A 7 -15.32 -8.15 5.60
C ASP A 7 -15.07 -9.36 6.51
N ILE A 8 -13.96 -10.08 6.30
CA ILE A 8 -13.55 -11.24 7.09
C ILE A 8 -12.95 -10.86 8.46
N ASN A 9 -12.41 -9.64 8.62
CA ASN A 9 -11.75 -9.24 9.86
C ASN A 9 -12.67 -8.48 10.83
N THR A 10 -12.21 -8.30 12.06
CA THR A 10 -12.90 -7.51 13.09
C THR A 10 -11.90 -6.79 13.99
N TYR A 11 -12.27 -5.59 14.43
CA TYR A 11 -11.56 -4.77 15.41
C TYR A 11 -12.52 -3.68 15.92
N PRO A 12 -12.26 -3.04 17.08
CA PRO A 12 -13.13 -1.98 17.60
C PRO A 12 -13.33 -0.86 16.58
N GLY A 13 -14.59 -0.60 16.21
CA GLY A 13 -14.94 0.42 15.21
C GLY A 13 -14.95 -0.04 13.75
N LYS A 14 -14.66 -1.33 13.45
CA LYS A 14 -14.74 -1.89 12.09
C LYS A 14 -16.09 -1.61 11.44
N LYS A 15 -16.05 -1.05 10.22
CA LYS A 15 -17.21 -0.91 9.33
C LYS A 15 -17.01 -1.76 8.09
N LYS A 16 -18.04 -2.53 7.72
CA LYS A 16 -18.07 -3.34 6.49
C LYS A 16 -18.34 -2.45 5.27
N LEU A 17 -17.31 -1.70 4.90
CA LEU A 17 -17.31 -0.80 3.75
C LEU A 17 -16.13 -1.17 2.87
N ILE A 18 -16.34 -1.08 1.56
CA ILE A 18 -15.27 -1.30 0.56
C ILE A 18 -14.06 -0.39 0.86
N LEU A 19 -14.32 0.87 1.26
CA LEU A 19 -13.27 1.82 1.62
C LEU A 19 -12.41 1.35 2.81
N SER A 20 -13.01 0.71 3.82
CA SER A 20 -12.28 0.15 4.96
C SER A 20 -11.37 -0.97 4.49
N GLY A 21 -11.87 -1.83 3.60
CA GLY A 21 -11.08 -2.87 2.96
C GLY A 21 -9.84 -2.32 2.24
N PHE A 22 -9.98 -1.24 1.46
CA PHE A 22 -8.84 -0.61 0.79
C PHE A 22 -7.80 -0.07 1.78
N HIS A 23 -8.24 0.59 2.84
CA HIS A 23 -7.35 1.08 3.90
C HIS A 23 -6.59 -0.08 4.58
N GLU A 24 -7.28 -1.16 4.93
CA GLU A 24 -6.69 -2.33 5.57
C GLU A 24 -5.71 -3.06 4.67
N CYS A 25 -6.04 -3.21 3.38
CA CYS A 25 -5.15 -3.79 2.38
C CYS A 25 -3.83 -3.00 2.26
N ALA A 26 -3.91 -1.66 2.28
CA ALA A 26 -2.71 -0.83 2.22
C ALA A 26 -1.78 -1.12 3.41
N LEU A 27 -2.32 -1.15 4.64
CA LEU A 27 -1.53 -1.44 5.84
C LEU A 27 -1.00 -2.88 5.85
N ALA A 28 -1.80 -3.86 5.43
CA ALA A 28 -1.37 -5.25 5.34
C ALA A 28 -0.21 -5.44 4.35
N ALA A 29 -0.21 -4.71 3.22
CA ALA A 29 0.89 -4.75 2.26
C ALA A 29 2.20 -4.21 2.85
N PHE A 30 2.17 -3.13 3.64
CA PHE A 30 3.36 -2.64 4.35
C PHE A 30 3.89 -3.67 5.36
N GLY A 31 3.01 -4.27 6.18
CA GLY A 31 3.41 -5.31 7.13
C GLY A 31 3.93 -6.58 6.45
N ALA A 32 3.37 -6.96 5.30
CA ALA A 32 3.85 -8.09 4.51
C ALA A 32 5.21 -7.79 3.86
N SER A 33 5.43 -6.57 3.37
CA SER A 33 6.69 -6.15 2.75
C SER A 33 7.89 -6.34 3.67
N GLU A 34 7.77 -6.02 4.97
CA GLU A 34 8.85 -6.21 5.94
C GLU A 34 9.18 -7.68 6.18
N ILE A 35 8.19 -8.58 6.03
CA ILE A 35 8.39 -10.03 6.17
C ILE A 35 9.06 -10.61 4.92
N ILE A 36 8.64 -10.17 3.73
CA ILE A 36 9.12 -10.69 2.45
C ILE A 36 10.50 -10.11 2.09
N HIS A 37 10.79 -8.87 2.50
CA HIS A 37 12.02 -8.15 2.19
C HIS A 37 12.65 -7.53 3.45
N PRO A 38 13.12 -8.35 4.41
CA PRO A 38 13.65 -7.87 5.69
C PRO A 38 14.86 -6.94 5.55
N GLU A 39 15.64 -7.07 4.47
CA GLU A 39 16.80 -6.25 4.17
C GLU A 39 16.46 -4.88 3.55
N LYS A 40 15.22 -4.69 3.08
CA LYS A 40 14.78 -3.47 2.40
C LYS A 40 13.79 -2.72 3.27
N LYS A 41 14.15 -1.50 3.67
CA LYS A 41 13.21 -0.59 4.33
C LYS A 41 12.07 -0.23 3.39
N ALA A 42 10.83 -0.46 3.82
CA ALA A 42 9.63 -0.01 3.12
C ALA A 42 9.51 1.51 3.24
N LEU A 43 10.06 2.24 2.27
CA LEU A 43 9.93 3.70 2.20
C LEU A 43 8.54 4.07 1.70
N LEU A 44 7.84 4.92 2.44
CA LEU A 44 6.59 5.51 1.97
C LEU A 44 6.91 6.47 0.81
N GLN A 45 6.31 6.21 -0.34
CA GLN A 45 6.44 7.02 -1.55
C GLN A 45 5.04 7.34 -2.08
N TYR A 46 4.87 8.53 -2.65
CA TYR A 46 3.61 8.93 -3.26
C TYR A 46 3.59 8.54 -4.74
N THR A 47 2.46 8.02 -5.20
CA THR A 47 2.25 7.60 -6.59
C THR A 47 2.26 8.77 -7.58
N THR A 48 2.21 10.02 -7.11
CA THR A 48 2.23 11.23 -7.94
C THR A 48 3.64 11.69 -8.28
N THR A 49 4.61 11.45 -7.40
CA THR A 49 5.96 12.03 -7.51
C THR A 49 7.07 10.99 -7.64
N SER A 50 6.80 9.72 -7.36
CA SER A 50 7.84 8.69 -7.38
C SER A 50 8.09 8.12 -8.79
N PRO A 51 9.27 8.33 -9.40
CA PRO A 51 9.62 7.71 -10.67
C PRO A 51 9.67 6.18 -10.56
N LYS A 52 10.02 5.66 -9.38
CA LYS A 52 10.03 4.22 -9.10
C LYS A 52 8.61 3.64 -9.19
N LEU A 53 7.62 4.31 -8.60
CA LEU A 53 6.23 3.85 -8.66
C LEU A 53 5.66 4.02 -10.07
N HIS A 54 5.98 5.09 -10.78
CA HIS A 54 5.57 5.24 -12.19
C HIS A 54 6.12 4.10 -13.06
N LYS A 55 7.38 3.69 -12.87
CA LYS A 55 7.97 2.54 -13.55
C LYS A 55 7.22 1.23 -13.26
N VAL A 56 6.80 1.02 -12.00
CA VAL A 56 6.01 -0.17 -11.62
C VAL A 56 4.60 -0.13 -12.22
N LEU A 57 3.98 1.06 -12.28
CA LEU A 57 2.65 1.27 -12.85
C LEU A 57 2.63 1.34 -14.39
N GLY A 58 3.80 1.43 -15.04
CA GLY A 58 3.90 1.55 -16.49
C GLY A 58 3.44 2.91 -17.04
N VAL A 59 3.50 3.96 -16.22
CA VAL A 59 3.08 5.32 -16.60
C VAL A 59 4.30 6.24 -16.80
N PRO A 60 4.23 7.25 -17.67
CA PRO A 60 5.30 8.25 -17.78
C PRO A 60 5.47 9.01 -16.46
N THR A 61 6.71 9.38 -16.14
CA THR A 61 6.97 10.28 -15.01
C THR A 61 6.76 11.72 -15.50
N PRO A 62 5.93 12.54 -14.81
CA PRO A 62 5.75 13.93 -15.18
C PRO A 62 7.06 14.71 -15.03
N ASP A 63 7.40 15.53 -16.03
CA ASP A 63 8.40 16.58 -15.87
C ASP A 63 7.75 17.71 -15.05
N LEU A 64 8.31 18.01 -13.88
CA LEU A 64 7.74 18.98 -12.93
C LEU A 64 8.20 20.42 -13.17
N ASP A 65 8.98 20.63 -14.22
CA ASP A 65 9.63 21.90 -14.58
C ASP A 65 8.88 22.68 -15.69
N ASP A 66 7.71 22.19 -16.15
CA ASP A 66 6.81 22.85 -17.11
C ASP A 66 5.80 23.81 -16.44
#